data_AF-A0A8J2IWV6-F1
#
_entry.id   AF-A0A8J2IWV6-F1
#
_cell.length_a   1.000
_cell.length_b   1.000
_cell.length_c   1.000
_cell.angle_alpha   90.00
_cell.angle_beta   90.00
_cell.angle_gamma   90.00
#
_symmetry.space_group_name_H-M   'P 1'
#
loop_
_entity.id
_entity.type
_entity.pdbx_description
1 polymer ?
#
loop_
_entity_poly.entity_id
_entity_poly.type
_entity_poly.pdbx_seq_one_letter_code
_entity_poly.pdbx_strand_id
1 'polypeptide(L)'
;MSPATDTIHDHLGDLYREYRQTKDIPSKAVFFSPQCRQICRTNSSYAAKDRETIIKYLLEAGPVIEDIYRKEGWLDGENRGPPRSFYAMRPLSESEMSDFGTMEELEPAGFKSVEEVSKKARDENWKGLRVDMWTDDGDKRGILVKVQYWWRREPLGSKAGTWKQILHDILYLGPRDGSENDTIGEIIEEK
;
A
#
# COMPACT_ATOMS: atom_id res chain seq x y z
N MET A 1 16.18 -17.94 -11.62
CA MET A 1 15.12 -16.93 -11.72
C MET A 1 15.02 -16.54 -13.20
N SER A 2 13.80 -16.50 -13.77
CA SER A 2 13.63 -16.22 -15.20
C SER A 2 13.74 -14.72 -15.48
N PRO A 3 14.48 -14.30 -16.52
CA PRO A 3 14.71 -12.88 -16.84
C PRO A 3 13.43 -12.07 -17.15
N ALA A 4 12.31 -12.74 -17.43
CA ALA A 4 11.02 -12.08 -17.65
C ALA A 4 10.30 -11.67 -16.36
N THR A 5 10.64 -12.27 -15.22
CA THR A 5 10.01 -11.98 -13.93
C THR A 5 10.67 -10.78 -13.25
N ASP A 6 12.00 -10.68 -13.37
CA ASP A 6 12.75 -9.54 -12.81
C ASP A 6 12.33 -8.22 -13.50
N THR A 7 12.11 -8.26 -14.82
CA THR A 7 11.70 -7.08 -15.60
C THR A 7 10.29 -6.56 -15.29
N ILE A 8 9.34 -7.41 -14.86
CA ILE A 8 8.02 -6.92 -14.47
C ILE A 8 8.05 -6.27 -13.09
N HIS A 9 8.78 -6.82 -12.13
CA HIS A 9 8.84 -6.23 -10.79
C HIS A 9 9.59 -4.89 -10.79
N ASP A 10 10.64 -4.76 -11.60
CA ASP A 10 11.30 -3.48 -11.84
C ASP A 10 10.32 -2.46 -12.39
N HIS A 11 9.53 -2.84 -13.41
CA HIS A 11 8.51 -1.97 -13.99
C HIS A 11 7.41 -1.56 -12.99
N LEU A 12 6.94 -2.49 -12.15
CA LEU A 12 5.97 -2.15 -11.09
C LEU A 12 6.58 -1.24 -10.02
N GLY A 13 7.87 -1.42 -9.71
CA GLY A 13 8.62 -0.52 -8.83
C GLY A 13 8.70 0.90 -9.37
N ASP A 14 8.96 1.05 -10.68
CA ASP A 14 8.96 2.36 -11.35
C ASP A 14 7.58 3.02 -11.29
N LEU A 15 6.51 2.27 -11.57
CA LEU A 15 5.13 2.76 -11.46
C LEU A 15 4.77 3.17 -10.03
N TYR A 16 5.23 2.41 -9.03
CA TYR A 16 5.02 2.77 -7.63
C TYR A 16 5.78 4.05 -7.26
N ARG A 17 7.01 4.22 -7.76
CA ARG A 17 7.81 5.44 -7.57
C ARG A 17 7.11 6.66 -8.17
N GLU A 18 6.58 6.54 -9.39
CA GLU A 18 5.79 7.59 -10.06
C GLU A 18 4.51 7.93 -9.26
N TYR A 19 3.82 6.91 -8.76
CA TYR A 19 2.68 7.07 -7.86
C TYR A 19 3.05 7.88 -6.62
N ARG A 20 4.19 7.60 -5.96
CA ARG A 20 4.63 8.36 -4.77
C ARG A 20 4.99 9.81 -5.11
N GLN A 21 5.67 10.04 -6.22
CA GLN A 21 6.07 11.38 -6.69
C GLN A 21 4.90 12.26 -7.18
N THR A 22 3.75 11.65 -7.49
CA THR A 22 2.54 12.40 -7.86
C THR A 22 2.00 13.20 -6.67
N LYS A 23 2.25 14.51 -6.65
CA LYS A 23 1.91 15.40 -5.51
C LYS A 23 0.40 15.65 -5.35
N ASP A 24 -0.30 15.82 -6.47
CA ASP A 24 -1.75 16.01 -6.46
C ASP A 24 -2.44 14.67 -6.15
N ILE A 25 -3.10 14.58 -5.00
CA ILE A 25 -3.70 13.33 -4.51
C ILE A 25 -4.77 12.81 -5.49
N PRO A 26 -5.72 13.62 -6.01
CA PRO A 26 -6.66 13.17 -7.04
C PRO A 26 -5.99 12.56 -8.28
N SER A 27 -4.86 13.12 -8.72
CA SER A 27 -4.11 12.58 -9.87
C SER A 27 -3.57 11.17 -9.64
N LYS A 28 -3.38 10.73 -8.39
CA LYS A 28 -2.98 9.34 -8.08
C LYS A 28 -4.02 8.30 -8.54
N ALA A 29 -5.26 8.70 -8.80
CA ALA A 29 -6.31 7.82 -9.33
C ALA A 29 -5.94 7.19 -10.68
N VAL A 30 -4.97 7.75 -11.42
CA VAL A 30 -4.45 7.15 -12.65
C VAL A 30 -3.76 5.81 -12.40
N PHE A 31 -3.17 5.57 -11.22
CA PHE A 31 -2.48 4.30 -10.93
C PHE A 31 -3.45 3.20 -10.49
N PHE A 32 -4.68 3.55 -10.15
CA PHE A 32 -5.65 2.65 -9.57
C PHE A 32 -6.65 2.19 -10.64
N SER A 33 -6.98 0.89 -10.61
CA SER A 33 -8.17 0.39 -11.29
C SER A 33 -9.39 1.11 -10.74
N PRO A 34 -10.43 1.40 -11.54
CA PRO A 34 -11.69 1.92 -11.01
C PRO A 34 -12.31 1.02 -9.93
N GLN A 35 -12.02 -0.29 -9.99
CA GLN A 35 -12.47 -1.28 -9.01
C GLN A 35 -11.41 -1.58 -7.94
N CYS A 36 -10.39 -0.74 -7.80
CA CYS A 36 -9.36 -0.93 -6.78
C CYS A 36 -10.00 -0.92 -5.39
N ARG A 37 -9.61 -1.90 -4.57
CA ARG A 37 -10.11 -2.06 -3.19
C ARG A 37 -8.99 -1.84 -2.18
N GLN A 38 -9.37 -1.57 -0.94
CA GLN A 38 -8.43 -1.49 0.16
C GLN A 38 -8.94 -2.28 1.35
N ILE A 39 -8.06 -3.03 1.99
CA ILE A 39 -8.27 -3.62 3.30
C ILE A 39 -7.21 -3.12 4.26
N CYS A 40 -7.52 -3.12 5.55
CA CYS A 40 -6.57 -2.81 6.60
C CYS A 40 -6.72 -3.83 7.73
N ARG A 41 -5.70 -4.66 7.89
CA ARG A 41 -5.69 -5.79 8.83
C ARG A 41 -5.69 -5.35 10.30
N THR A 42 -5.12 -4.18 10.58
CA THR A 42 -5.10 -3.58 11.93
C THR A 42 -6.34 -2.73 12.23
N ASN A 43 -7.11 -2.35 11.22
CA ASN A 43 -8.35 -1.61 11.36
C ASN A 43 -9.30 -1.90 10.20
N SER A 44 -10.16 -2.90 10.36
CA SER A 44 -11.08 -3.37 9.32
C SER A 44 -12.08 -2.30 8.85
N SER A 45 -12.33 -1.25 9.64
CA SER A 45 -13.16 -0.11 9.23
C SER A 45 -12.48 0.80 8.20
N TYR A 46 -11.15 0.74 8.09
CA TYR A 46 -10.35 1.51 7.12
C TYR A 46 -10.25 0.78 5.75
N ALA A 47 -11.38 0.23 5.31
CA ALA A 47 -11.53 -0.50 4.07
C ALA A 47 -12.23 0.34 3.00
N ALA A 48 -11.92 0.07 1.72
CA ALA A 48 -12.51 0.75 0.57
C ALA A 48 -13.00 -0.26 -0.47
N LYS A 49 -14.18 0.02 -1.04
CA LYS A 49 -14.81 -0.82 -2.08
C LYS A 49 -14.48 -0.36 -3.49
N ASP A 50 -13.95 0.86 -3.62
CA ASP A 50 -13.64 1.51 -4.88
C ASP A 50 -12.49 2.50 -4.73
N ARG A 51 -11.99 2.93 -5.90
CA ARG A 51 -10.89 3.87 -6.05
C ARG A 51 -11.19 5.22 -5.42
N GLU A 52 -12.40 5.74 -5.61
CA GLU A 52 -12.81 7.06 -5.14
C GLU A 52 -12.73 7.15 -3.61
N THR A 53 -13.13 6.07 -2.92
CA THR A 53 -13.00 5.96 -1.46
C THR A 53 -11.53 5.92 -1.03
N ILE A 54 -10.65 5.22 -1.77
CA ILE A 54 -9.21 5.22 -1.48
C ILE A 54 -8.61 6.63 -1.62
N ILE A 55 -8.97 7.36 -2.68
CA ILE A 55 -8.51 8.75 -2.89
C ILE A 55 -9.00 9.65 -1.75
N LYS A 56 -10.25 9.47 -1.31
CA LYS A 56 -10.80 10.18 -0.15
C LYS A 56 -9.98 9.89 1.11
N TYR A 57 -9.65 8.62 1.39
CA TYR A 57 -8.81 8.27 2.53
C TYR A 57 -7.41 8.87 2.46
N LEU A 58 -6.81 8.96 1.27
CA LEU A 58 -5.52 9.64 1.11
C LEU A 58 -5.60 11.14 1.42
N LEU A 59 -6.70 11.81 1.05
CA LEU A 59 -6.96 13.21 1.40
C LEU A 59 -7.20 13.39 2.91
N GLU A 60 -7.81 12.39 3.55
CA GLU A 60 -8.22 12.39 4.97
C GLU A 60 -7.22 11.65 5.89
N ALA A 61 -6.01 11.35 5.41
CA ALA A 61 -5.03 10.58 6.16
C ALA A 61 -4.48 11.34 7.40
N GLY A 62 -4.48 12.67 7.35
CA GLY A 62 -3.99 13.53 8.44
C GLY A 62 -4.63 13.22 9.79
N PRO A 63 -5.98 13.26 9.92
CA PRO A 63 -6.69 12.86 11.12
C PRO A 63 -6.37 11.45 11.64
N VAL A 64 -6.17 10.47 10.76
CA VAL A 64 -5.82 9.09 11.15
C VAL A 64 -4.42 9.06 11.78
N ILE A 65 -3.47 9.76 11.18
CA ILE A 65 -2.12 9.91 11.70
C ILE A 65 -2.15 10.64 13.05
N GLU A 66 -2.91 11.72 13.17
CA GLU A 66 -3.02 12.49 14.41
C GLU A 66 -3.59 11.64 15.57
N ASP A 67 -4.59 10.79 15.30
CA ASP A 67 -5.14 9.87 16.30
C ASP A 67 -4.09 8.85 16.80
N ILE A 68 -3.22 8.34 15.92
CA ILE A 68 -2.11 7.48 16.31
C ILE A 68 -1.14 8.24 17.23
N TYR A 69 -0.71 9.44 16.84
CA TYR A 69 0.19 10.26 17.67
C TYR A 69 -0.44 10.59 19.03
N ARG A 70 -1.75 10.84 19.07
CA ARG A 70 -2.50 11.10 20.30
C ARG A 70 -2.47 9.90 21.24
N LYS A 71 -2.74 8.70 20.71
CA LYS A 71 -2.75 7.44 21.48
C LYS A 71 -1.38 7.11 22.06
N GLU A 72 -0.32 7.43 21.34
CA GLU A 72 1.07 7.27 21.81
C GLU A 72 1.55 8.39 22.75
N GLY A 73 0.73 9.42 22.98
CA GLY A 73 1.10 10.55 23.83
C GLY A 73 2.16 11.47 23.24
N TRP A 74 2.32 11.50 21.91
CA TRP A 74 3.35 12.27 21.22
C TRP A 74 2.94 13.68 20.79
N LEU A 75 1.68 14.07 21.04
CA LEU A 75 1.19 15.41 20.71
C LEU A 75 1.67 16.50 21.68
N ASP A 76 2.18 16.10 22.85
CA ASP A 76 2.73 17.02 23.86
C ASP A 76 4.24 17.16 23.68
N GLY A 77 4.69 18.29 23.11
CA GLY A 77 6.07 18.74 23.24
C GLY A 77 6.82 18.96 21.93
N GLU A 78 7.07 20.24 21.68
CA GLU A 78 7.98 20.82 20.68
C GLU A 78 7.53 20.74 19.21
N ASN A 79 7.43 21.91 18.59
CA ASN A 79 7.22 22.08 17.15
C ASN A 79 8.49 21.62 16.42
N ARG A 80 8.59 20.31 16.22
CA ARG A 80 9.63 19.69 15.39
C ARG A 80 9.13 19.77 13.95
N GLY A 81 10.03 20.10 13.02
CA GLY A 81 9.68 20.21 11.61
C GLY A 81 8.98 18.94 11.08
N PRO A 82 8.46 18.97 9.85
CA PRO A 82 7.78 17.81 9.28
C PRO A 82 8.68 16.58 9.35
N PRO A 83 8.18 15.42 9.80
CA PRO A 83 9.00 14.23 9.92
C PRO A 83 9.49 13.81 8.54
N ARG A 84 10.69 13.23 8.50
CA ARG A 84 11.22 12.64 7.26
C ARG A 84 10.38 11.44 6.89
N SER A 85 10.17 11.20 5.60
CA SER A 85 9.36 10.09 5.11
C SER A 85 10.21 9.15 4.27
N PHE A 86 10.04 7.85 4.47
CA PHE A 86 10.82 6.82 3.81
C PHE A 86 9.92 5.71 3.30
N TYR A 87 10.39 4.98 2.30
CA TYR A 87 9.82 3.69 1.94
C TYR A 87 10.87 2.73 1.40
N ALA A 88 10.57 1.45 1.50
CA ALA A 88 11.29 0.37 0.83
C ALA A 88 10.28 -0.54 0.13
N MET A 89 10.67 -1.10 -1.02
CA MET A 89 9.80 -1.99 -1.79
C MET A 89 10.55 -3.20 -2.35
N ARG A 90 9.83 -4.31 -2.49
CA ARG A 90 10.30 -5.55 -3.12
C ARG A 90 9.13 -6.35 -3.70
N PRO A 91 9.39 -7.35 -4.57
CA PRO A 91 8.38 -8.35 -4.91
C PRO A 91 7.84 -9.07 -3.66
N LEU A 92 6.57 -9.50 -3.71
CA LEU A 92 6.05 -10.43 -2.71
C LEU A 92 6.79 -11.76 -2.77
N SER A 93 7.00 -12.38 -1.60
CA SER A 93 7.47 -13.76 -1.49
C SER A 93 6.38 -14.75 -1.90
N GLU A 94 6.74 -16.01 -2.08
CA GLU A 94 5.77 -17.07 -2.40
C GLU A 94 4.69 -17.23 -1.32
N SER A 95 5.04 -17.08 -0.04
CA SER A 95 4.08 -17.16 1.06
C SER A 95 3.13 -15.95 1.06
N GLU A 96 3.66 -14.75 0.86
CA GLU A 96 2.86 -13.52 0.75
C GLU A 96 1.91 -13.57 -0.44
N MET A 97 2.33 -14.16 -1.57
CA MET A 97 1.47 -14.31 -2.76
C MET A 97 0.22 -15.17 -2.53
N SER A 98 0.19 -15.94 -1.43
CA SER A 98 -0.93 -16.81 -1.06
C SER A 98 -1.74 -16.28 0.13
N ASP A 99 -1.25 -15.26 0.84
CA ASP A 99 -1.87 -14.69 2.03
C ASP A 99 -2.74 -13.48 1.69
N PHE A 100 -4.03 -13.72 1.45
CA PHE A 100 -5.03 -12.67 1.21
C PHE A 100 -5.77 -12.23 2.47
N GLY A 101 -5.28 -12.60 3.66
CA GLY A 101 -5.92 -12.28 4.94
C GLY A 101 -7.17 -13.12 5.23
N THR A 102 -8.03 -12.58 6.09
CA THR A 102 -9.22 -13.25 6.64
C THR A 102 -10.51 -12.56 6.18
N MET A 103 -11.66 -13.22 6.42
CA MET A 103 -12.95 -12.61 6.08
C MET A 103 -13.31 -11.37 6.89
N GLU A 104 -12.83 -11.26 8.13
CA GLU A 104 -13.01 -10.05 8.96
C GLU A 104 -12.37 -8.82 8.30
N GLU A 105 -11.24 -9.03 7.60
CA GLU A 105 -10.49 -7.97 6.92
C GLU A 105 -11.06 -7.69 5.52
N LEU A 106 -11.56 -8.73 4.84
CA LEU A 106 -12.02 -8.69 3.44
C LEU A 106 -13.48 -8.22 3.27
N GLU A 107 -14.38 -8.59 4.18
CA GLU A 107 -15.81 -8.29 4.08
C GLU A 107 -16.10 -6.77 4.02
N PRO A 108 -15.44 -5.90 4.83
CA PRO A 108 -15.64 -4.46 4.75
C PRO A 108 -15.30 -3.85 3.38
N ALA A 109 -14.31 -4.43 2.66
CA ALA A 109 -13.97 -4.07 1.28
C ALA A 109 -14.89 -4.72 0.23
N GLY A 110 -15.92 -5.46 0.66
CA GLY A 110 -16.97 -6.03 -0.17
C GLY A 110 -16.59 -7.31 -0.89
N PHE A 111 -15.58 -8.05 -0.41
CA PHE A 111 -15.27 -9.39 -0.91
C PHE A 111 -16.18 -10.44 -0.25
N LYS A 112 -16.50 -11.51 -0.98
CA LYS A 112 -17.42 -12.55 -0.48
C LYS A 112 -16.72 -13.72 0.19
N SER A 113 -15.48 -14.01 -0.24
CA SER A 113 -14.67 -15.08 0.34
C SER A 113 -13.18 -14.88 0.03
N VAL A 114 -12.29 -15.49 0.82
CA VAL A 114 -10.84 -15.54 0.54
C VAL A 114 -10.58 -16.26 -0.79
N GLU A 115 -11.34 -17.33 -1.07
CA GLU A 115 -11.25 -18.10 -2.30
C GLU A 115 -11.62 -17.27 -3.53
N GLU A 116 -12.55 -16.32 -3.41
CA GLU A 116 -12.89 -15.39 -4.49
C GLU A 116 -11.67 -14.54 -4.88
N VAL A 117 -10.99 -13.96 -3.88
CA VAL A 117 -9.81 -13.10 -4.09
C VAL A 117 -8.66 -13.92 -4.66
N SER A 118 -8.40 -15.08 -4.05
CA SER A 118 -7.35 -16.01 -4.49
C SER A 118 -7.58 -16.49 -5.92
N LYS A 119 -8.84 -16.79 -6.29
CA LYS A 119 -9.21 -17.17 -7.66
C LYS A 119 -8.99 -16.01 -8.63
N LYS A 120 -9.44 -14.80 -8.30
CA LYS A 120 -9.20 -13.58 -9.11
C LYS A 120 -7.71 -13.34 -9.34
N ALA A 121 -6.90 -13.45 -8.29
CA ALA A 121 -5.47 -13.25 -8.38
C ALA A 121 -4.80 -14.23 -9.36
N ARG A 122 -5.25 -15.48 -9.40
CA ARG A 122 -4.79 -16.47 -10.38
C ARG A 122 -5.30 -16.18 -11.79
N ASP A 123 -6.62 -16.03 -11.94
CA ASP A 123 -7.28 -15.90 -13.25
C ASP A 123 -6.84 -14.62 -13.98
N GLU A 124 -6.56 -13.55 -13.25
CA GLU A 124 -6.13 -12.25 -13.78
C GLU A 124 -4.61 -12.02 -13.67
N ASN A 125 -3.84 -13.03 -13.24
CA ASN A 125 -2.39 -13.01 -13.13
C ASN A 125 -1.86 -11.80 -12.34
N TRP A 126 -2.39 -11.60 -11.14
CA TRP A 126 -1.98 -10.49 -10.28
C TRP A 126 -0.48 -10.59 -9.92
N LYS A 127 0.14 -9.43 -9.75
CA LYS A 127 1.52 -9.28 -9.29
C LYS A 127 1.54 -8.39 -8.07
N GLY A 128 2.35 -8.75 -7.08
CA GLY A 128 2.39 -8.04 -5.81
C GLY A 128 3.73 -7.34 -5.58
N LEU A 129 3.66 -6.19 -4.93
CA LEU A 129 4.79 -5.52 -4.29
C LEU A 129 4.54 -5.44 -2.78
N ARG A 130 5.55 -5.83 -2.00
CA ARG A 130 5.65 -5.46 -0.60
C ARG A 130 6.19 -4.04 -0.53
N VAL A 131 5.53 -3.18 0.23
CA VAL A 131 5.99 -1.83 0.51
C VAL A 131 5.85 -1.52 1.99
N ASP A 132 6.96 -1.17 2.62
CA ASP A 132 6.98 -0.62 3.98
C ASP A 132 7.27 0.88 3.86
N MET A 133 6.43 1.71 4.48
CA MET A 133 6.56 3.17 4.52
C MET A 133 6.63 3.62 5.96
N TRP A 134 7.52 4.55 6.28
CA TRP A 134 7.58 5.09 7.63
C TRP A 134 7.97 6.56 7.70
N THR A 135 7.59 7.21 8.78
CA THR A 135 8.05 8.55 9.11
C THR A 135 9.03 8.52 10.28
N ASP A 136 10.01 9.42 10.29
CA ASP A 136 10.99 9.54 11.36
C ASP A 136 11.16 11.00 11.75
N ASP A 137 10.83 11.30 13.01
CA ASP A 137 10.99 12.64 13.59
C ASP A 137 12.31 12.82 14.37
N GLY A 138 13.19 11.81 14.35
CA GLY A 138 14.50 11.84 15.01
C GLY A 138 14.54 11.15 16.38
N ASP A 139 13.38 10.88 17.00
CA ASP A 139 13.28 10.23 18.32
C ASP A 139 12.71 8.81 18.22
N LYS A 140 12.86 8.17 17.06
CA LYS A 140 12.23 6.89 16.72
C LYS A 140 10.69 6.93 16.79
N ARG A 141 10.09 8.12 16.84
CA ARG A 141 8.65 8.30 16.71
C ARG A 141 8.29 8.44 15.24
N GLY A 142 7.06 8.08 14.93
CA GLY A 142 6.53 8.15 13.57
C GLY A 142 5.52 7.07 13.29
N ILE A 143 5.02 7.07 12.06
CA ILE A 143 4.07 6.09 11.55
C ILE A 143 4.84 5.02 10.81
N LEU A 144 4.37 3.78 10.91
CA LEU A 144 4.74 2.68 10.04
C LEU A 144 3.50 2.18 9.33
N VAL A 145 3.61 2.01 8.02
CA VAL A 145 2.58 1.43 7.16
C VAL A 145 3.19 0.31 6.35
N LYS A 146 2.70 -0.92 6.53
CA LYS A 146 3.13 -2.09 5.76
C LYS A 146 2.01 -2.49 4.82
N VAL A 147 2.27 -2.55 3.53
CA VAL A 147 1.25 -2.78 2.50
C VAL A 147 1.71 -3.81 1.48
N GLN A 148 0.80 -4.68 1.07
CA GLN A 148 0.93 -5.42 -0.18
C GLN A 148 0.09 -4.73 -1.25
N TYR A 149 0.75 -4.15 -2.25
CA TYR A 149 0.08 -3.58 -3.41
C TYR A 149 -0.04 -4.65 -4.49
N TRP A 150 -1.27 -5.01 -4.81
CA TRP A 150 -1.57 -5.94 -5.89
C TRP A 150 -1.86 -5.18 -7.18
N TRP A 151 -1.35 -5.72 -8.28
CA TRP A 151 -1.40 -5.12 -9.60
C TRP A 151 -1.94 -6.13 -10.60
N ARG A 152 -2.72 -5.64 -11.57
CA ARG A 152 -3.07 -6.40 -12.77
C ARG A 152 -2.87 -5.56 -14.01
N ARG A 153 -2.74 -6.22 -15.16
CA ARG A 153 -2.70 -5.57 -16.46
C ARG A 153 -4.12 -5.40 -16.99
N GLU A 154 -4.57 -4.16 -17.17
CA GLU A 154 -5.88 -3.85 -17.72
C GLU A 154 -5.81 -3.59 -19.24
N PRO A 155 -6.77 -4.09 -20.04
CA PRO A 155 -6.83 -3.85 -21.49
C PRO A 155 -7.42 -2.47 -21.80
N LEU A 156 -6.72 -1.39 -21.44
CA LEU A 156 -7.18 -0.02 -21.68
C LEU A 156 -6.79 0.46 -23.09
N GLY A 157 -7.41 -0.12 -24.12
CA GLY A 157 -7.36 0.38 -25.50
C GLY A 157 -6.04 0.19 -26.27
N SER A 158 -5.01 -0.39 -25.65
CA SER A 158 -3.77 -0.81 -26.32
C SER A 158 -3.61 -2.33 -26.24
N LYS A 159 -2.98 -2.94 -27.26
CA LYS A 159 -2.61 -4.37 -27.22
C LYS A 159 -1.62 -4.68 -26.07
N ALA A 160 -0.94 -3.66 -25.54
CA ALA A 160 -0.01 -3.78 -24.44
C ALA A 160 -0.65 -3.53 -23.06
N GLY A 161 -1.93 -3.16 -22.95
CA GLY A 161 -2.60 -2.87 -21.68
C GLY A 161 -1.85 -1.86 -20.79
N THR A 162 -2.28 -1.73 -19.53
CA THR A 162 -1.62 -0.88 -18.54
C THR A 162 -1.70 -1.54 -17.17
N TRP A 163 -0.60 -1.52 -16.41
CA TRP A 163 -0.62 -2.02 -15.04
C TRP A 163 -1.32 -1.03 -14.12
N LYS A 164 -2.25 -1.54 -13.32
CA LYS A 164 -3.02 -0.77 -12.34
C LYS A 164 -3.02 -1.49 -11.01
N GLN A 165 -2.95 -0.73 -9.92
CA GLN A 165 -3.21 -1.21 -8.58
C GLN A 165 -4.69 -1.59 -8.48
N ILE A 166 -4.97 -2.69 -7.80
CA ILE A 166 -6.31 -3.31 -7.73
C ILE A 166 -6.70 -3.72 -6.32
N LEU A 167 -5.73 -3.95 -5.45
CA LEU A 167 -5.96 -4.18 -4.03
C LEU A 167 -4.79 -3.59 -3.24
N HIS A 168 -5.10 -2.73 -2.29
CA HIS A 168 -4.19 -2.26 -1.27
C HIS A 168 -4.45 -3.07 -0.01
N ASP A 169 -3.59 -4.03 0.30
CA ASP A 169 -3.69 -4.83 1.51
C ASP A 169 -2.76 -4.28 2.59
N ILE A 170 -3.29 -3.40 3.44
CA ILE A 170 -2.55 -2.76 4.52
C ILE A 170 -2.43 -3.76 5.67
N LEU A 171 -1.26 -4.38 5.79
CA LEU A 171 -0.97 -5.34 6.86
C LEU A 171 -0.84 -4.66 8.22
N TYR A 172 -0.30 -3.43 8.24
CA TYR A 172 -0.06 -2.67 9.46
C TYR A 172 -0.21 -1.18 9.19
N LEU A 173 -0.86 -0.49 10.11
CA LEU A 173 -0.96 0.97 10.18
C LEU A 173 -0.91 1.36 11.65
N GLY A 174 0.18 1.98 12.08
CA GLY A 174 0.38 2.28 13.50
C GLY A 174 1.69 3.02 13.76
N PRO A 175 2.09 3.13 15.04
CA PRO A 175 3.39 3.68 15.40
C PRO A 175 4.54 2.84 14.82
N ARG A 176 5.72 3.43 14.67
CA ARG A 176 6.94 2.67 14.38
C ARG A 176 7.21 1.66 15.49
N ASP A 177 7.47 0.42 15.09
CA ASP A 177 7.71 -0.71 15.98
C ASP A 177 9.13 -1.30 15.86
N GLY A 178 9.99 -0.68 15.03
CA GLY A 178 11.37 -1.12 14.77
C GLY A 178 11.52 -2.12 13.63
N SER A 179 10.42 -2.50 12.97
CA SER A 179 10.40 -3.48 11.88
C SER A 179 10.36 -2.86 10.48
N GLU A 180 10.65 -1.55 10.37
CA GLU A 180 10.66 -0.81 9.09
C GLU A 180 11.75 -1.29 8.11
N ASN A 181 12.80 -1.96 8.60
CA ASN A 181 13.91 -2.45 7.79
C ASN A 181 13.78 -3.95 7.44
N ASP A 182 12.65 -4.59 7.76
CA ASP A 182 12.40 -6.00 7.43
C ASP A 182 12.29 -6.22 5.92
N THR A 183 11.90 -5.17 5.18
CA THR A 183 11.90 -5.21 3.72
C THR A 183 13.33 -5.08 3.20
N ILE A 184 13.83 -6.17 2.58
CA ILE A 184 15.16 -6.26 1.93
C ILE A 184 15.27 -5.37 0.66
N GLY A 185 14.41 -4.36 0.51
CA GLY A 185 14.41 -3.42 -0.61
C GLY A 185 15.38 -2.25 -0.41
N GLU A 186 15.62 -1.50 -1.49
CA GLU A 186 16.28 -0.20 -1.39
C GLU A 186 15.43 0.76 -0.55
N ILE A 187 16.05 1.39 0.45
CA ILE A 187 15.41 2.43 1.27
C ILE A 187 15.52 3.76 0.53
N ILE A 188 14.37 4.39 0.29
CA ILE A 188 14.24 5.66 -0.41
C ILE A 188 13.66 6.69 0.55
N GLU A 189 14.38 7.81 0.72
CA GLU A 189 13.87 8.99 1.42
C GLU A 189 13.05 9.86 0.44
N GLU A 190 11.84 10.21 0.85
CA GLU A 190 10.97 11.11 0.11
C GLU A 190 11.37 12.57 0.39
N LYS A 191 11.53 13.35 -0.68
CA LYS A 191 11.93 14.76 -0.64
C LYS A 191 10.79 15.69 -1.03
#